data_AF-A0A522D2A1-F1
#
_entry.id   AF-A0A522D2A1-F1
#
_cell.length_a   1.000
_cell.length_b   1.000
_cell.length_c   1.000
_cell.angle_alpha   90.00
_cell.angle_beta   90.00
_cell.angle_gamma   90.00
#
_symmetry.space_group_name_H-M   'P 1'
#
loop_
_entity.id
_entity.type
_entity.pdbx_description
1 polymer ?
#
loop_
_entity_poly.entity_id
_entity_poly.type
_entity_poly.pdbx_seq_one_letter_code
_entity_poly.pdbx_strand_id
1 'polypeptide(L)'
;MPRIARKLVLLLALVPGFVGAQEPVAPTSIGATENGALALEMESNHDHHGHGYQRVQGVVELREPELEAGRTVTKLEVTFDFDCKTQQLRTVRTTRRTWTGEYAGTTFSREAWRPPAMNAEVQALRLVCFVPAPSQSEAPALARANAPRRRSESQVIVMPKNILPRR
;
A
#
# COMPACT_ATOMS: atom_id res chain seq x y z
N MET A 1 62.65 -0.05 26.50
CA MET A 1 61.23 -0.43 26.31
C MET A 1 60.42 0.80 25.93
N PRO A 2 59.85 0.84 24.71
CA PRO A 2 58.61 1.57 24.47
C PRO A 2 57.56 0.64 23.84
N ARG A 3 56.36 0.59 24.41
CA ARG A 3 55.15 0.00 23.80
C ARG A 3 54.09 1.10 23.73
N ILE A 4 54.17 1.92 22.68
CA ILE A 4 53.11 2.88 22.36
C ILE A 4 52.06 2.11 21.57
N ALA A 5 50.99 1.75 22.28
CA ALA A 5 49.84 1.05 21.71
C ALA A 5 49.18 1.93 20.63
N ARG A 6 49.24 1.46 19.38
CA ARG A 6 48.43 1.98 18.27
C ARG A 6 46.96 1.71 18.58
N LYS A 7 46.23 2.71 19.06
CA LYS A 7 44.76 2.67 19.08
C LYS A 7 44.26 3.05 17.69
N LEU A 8 43.83 2.03 16.96
CA LEU A 8 43.10 2.13 15.70
C LEU A 8 41.76 2.83 16.00
N VAL A 9 41.56 4.05 15.51
CA VAL A 9 40.27 4.75 15.57
C VAL A 9 39.39 4.18 14.47
N LEU A 10 38.39 3.38 14.85
CA LEU A 10 37.36 2.90 13.94
C LEU A 10 36.38 4.05 13.69
N LEU A 11 36.54 4.76 12.57
CA LEU A 11 35.54 5.70 12.06
C LEU A 11 34.32 4.91 11.58
N LEU A 12 33.27 4.86 12.39
CA LEU A 12 31.93 4.48 11.91
C LEU A 12 31.48 5.57 10.94
N ALA A 13 31.53 5.25 9.64
CA ALA A 13 30.78 6.00 8.64
C ALA A 13 29.29 5.79 8.91
N LEU A 14 28.68 6.78 9.57
CA LEU A 14 27.23 6.99 9.50
C LEU A 14 26.93 7.25 8.02
N VAL A 15 26.44 6.24 7.31
CA VAL A 15 25.71 6.46 6.08
C VAL A 15 24.34 6.98 6.52
N PRO A 16 23.98 8.26 6.31
CA PRO A 16 22.60 8.64 6.46
C PRO A 16 21.86 7.92 5.34
N GLY A 17 21.17 6.85 5.69
CA GLY A 17 20.14 6.28 4.85
C GLY A 17 19.11 7.38 4.66
N PHE A 18 19.21 8.09 3.53
CA PHE A 18 18.12 8.87 2.99
C PHE A 18 17.01 7.87 2.64
N VAL A 19 16.24 7.45 3.66
CA VAL A 19 14.86 7.08 3.44
C VAL A 19 14.22 8.39 3.01
N GLY A 20 14.21 8.66 1.71
CA GLY A 20 13.37 9.71 1.16
C GLY A 20 11.97 9.40 1.63
N ALA A 21 11.49 10.14 2.64
CA ALA A 21 10.08 10.22 2.90
C ALA A 21 9.50 10.81 1.63
N GLN A 22 9.04 9.95 0.73
CA GLN A 22 8.38 10.36 -0.49
C GLN A 22 7.20 11.22 -0.03
N GLU A 23 7.22 12.49 -0.41
CA GLU A 23 6.15 13.43 -0.09
C GLU A 23 4.85 12.78 -0.58
N PRO A 24 3.81 12.67 0.26
CA PRO A 24 2.57 12.04 -0.16
C PRO A 24 2.03 12.84 -1.35
N VAL A 25 1.94 12.17 -2.50
CA VAL A 25 1.41 12.78 -3.72
C VAL A 25 -0.02 13.20 -3.45
N ALA A 26 -0.33 14.47 -3.73
CA ALA A 26 -1.66 15.01 -3.51
C ALA A 26 -2.69 14.26 -4.38
N PRO A 27 -3.87 13.90 -3.83
CA PRO A 27 -4.94 13.30 -4.62
C PRO A 27 -5.33 14.18 -5.81
N THR A 28 -5.61 13.54 -6.95
CA THR A 28 -6.07 14.23 -8.16
C THR A 28 -7.54 14.60 -8.01
N SER A 29 -7.86 15.89 -8.09
CA SER A 29 -9.24 16.37 -8.05
C SER A 29 -10.04 15.86 -9.25
N ILE A 30 -11.19 15.24 -8.98
CA ILE A 30 -12.11 14.69 -9.97
C ILE A 30 -13.28 15.64 -10.21
N GLY A 31 -13.84 16.22 -9.14
CA GLY A 31 -14.92 17.19 -9.22
C GLY A 31 -15.94 17.08 -8.10
N ALA A 32 -16.99 17.91 -8.18
CA ALA A 32 -18.07 17.92 -7.21
C ALA A 32 -19.00 16.70 -7.35
N THR A 33 -19.34 16.11 -6.22
CA THR A 33 -20.36 15.07 -6.02
C THR A 33 -21.53 15.66 -5.23
N GLU A 34 -22.59 14.88 -5.03
CA GLU A 34 -23.69 15.24 -4.13
C GLU A 34 -23.24 15.54 -2.69
N ASN A 35 -22.20 14.86 -2.22
CA ASN A 35 -21.70 14.93 -0.84
C ASN A 35 -20.57 15.96 -0.65
N GLY A 36 -19.88 16.34 -1.73
CA GLY A 36 -18.66 17.14 -1.62
C GLY A 36 -17.70 17.01 -2.81
N ALA A 37 -16.48 17.52 -2.69
CA ALA A 37 -15.47 17.42 -3.74
C ALA A 37 -14.71 16.09 -3.65
N LEU A 38 -14.75 15.29 -4.72
CA LEU A 38 -14.02 14.03 -4.84
C LEU A 38 -12.63 14.26 -5.45
N ALA A 39 -11.63 13.62 -4.84
CA ALA A 39 -10.30 13.44 -5.40
C ALA A 39 -9.88 11.96 -5.29
N LEU A 40 -9.07 11.48 -6.23
CA LEU A 40 -8.58 10.10 -6.28
C LEU A 40 -7.05 10.06 -6.22
N GLU A 41 -6.51 9.07 -5.52
CA GLU A 41 -5.06 8.82 -5.50
C GLU A 41 -4.64 8.06 -6.76
N MET A 42 -4.22 8.80 -7.79
CA MET A 42 -3.91 8.23 -9.11
C MET A 42 -2.54 7.56 -9.20
N GLU A 43 -1.56 8.03 -8.43
CA GLU A 43 -0.18 7.52 -8.44
C GLU A 43 0.08 6.44 -7.38
N SER A 44 -0.90 6.19 -6.51
CA SER A 44 -0.81 5.12 -5.53
C SER A 44 -0.83 3.78 -6.25
N ASN A 45 0.04 2.84 -5.84
CA ASN A 45 -0.02 1.46 -6.33
C ASN A 45 -1.36 0.87 -5.90
N HIS A 46 -2.35 0.88 -6.80
CA HIS A 46 -3.62 0.23 -6.56
C HIS A 46 -3.39 -1.27 -6.38
N ASP A 47 -4.00 -1.84 -5.34
CA ASP A 47 -3.90 -3.27 -5.11
C ASP A 47 -4.64 -4.00 -6.24
N HIS A 48 -3.86 -4.65 -7.09
CA HIS A 48 -4.36 -5.60 -8.08
C HIS A 48 -4.97 -6.79 -7.34
N HIS A 49 -6.29 -6.78 -7.20
CA HIS A 49 -6.99 -7.96 -6.74
C HIS A 49 -7.08 -8.93 -7.93
N GLY A 50 -6.53 -10.13 -7.79
CA GLY A 50 -6.61 -11.22 -8.79
C GLY A 50 -8.04 -11.73 -9.08
N HIS A 51 -9.05 -10.93 -8.72
CA HIS A 51 -10.48 -11.16 -8.87
C HIS A 51 -11.10 -10.23 -9.95
N GLY A 52 -10.28 -9.51 -10.72
CA GLY A 52 -10.73 -8.74 -11.89
C GLY A 52 -11.11 -7.29 -11.64
N TYR A 53 -10.71 -6.72 -10.48
CA TYR A 53 -10.94 -5.31 -10.15
C TYR A 53 -9.71 -4.69 -9.49
N GLN A 54 -9.61 -3.36 -9.58
CA GLN A 54 -8.59 -2.54 -8.92
C GLN A 54 -9.13 -1.92 -7.64
N ARG A 55 -8.29 -1.76 -6.64
CA ARG A 55 -8.65 -0.99 -5.44
C ARG A 55 -8.08 0.42 -5.49
N VAL A 56 -8.98 1.40 -5.49
CA VAL A 56 -8.65 2.83 -5.63
C VAL A 56 -8.96 3.55 -4.33
N GLN A 57 -8.03 4.39 -3.88
CA GLN A 57 -8.25 5.29 -2.74
C GLN A 57 -8.73 6.65 -3.23
N GLY A 58 -9.65 7.24 -2.47
CA GLY A 58 -10.20 8.55 -2.74
C GLY A 58 -10.46 9.33 -1.46
N VAL A 59 -10.63 10.63 -1.66
CA VAL A 59 -10.99 11.58 -0.61
C VAL A 59 -12.21 12.36 -1.07
N VAL A 60 -13.22 12.46 -0.21
CA VAL A 60 -14.35 13.37 -0.39
C VAL A 60 -14.25 14.45 0.67
N GLU A 61 -14.02 15.69 0.25
CA GLU A 61 -14.17 16.87 1.11
C GLU A 61 -15.63 17.25 1.16
N LEU A 62 -16.25 17.10 2.34
CA LEU A 62 -17.68 17.27 2.50
C LEU A 62 -18.09 18.73 2.28
N ARG A 63 -19.17 18.94 1.51
CA ARG A 63 -19.79 20.26 1.36
C ARG A 63 -20.38 20.74 2.69
N GLU A 64 -20.99 19.82 3.43
CA GLU A 64 -21.61 20.06 4.73
C GLU A 64 -20.96 19.11 5.75
N PRO A 65 -20.39 19.62 6.85
CA PRO A 65 -19.81 18.78 7.86
C PRO A 65 -20.83 17.85 8.52
N GLU A 66 -20.43 16.61 8.78
CA GLU A 66 -21.24 15.63 9.50
C GLU A 66 -20.83 15.56 10.99
N LEU A 67 -21.74 15.11 11.85
CA LEU A 67 -21.43 14.80 13.24
C LEU A 67 -21.34 13.28 13.43
N GLU A 68 -20.17 12.78 13.84
CA GLU A 68 -19.93 11.37 14.14
C GLU A 68 -19.31 11.27 15.54
N ALA A 69 -19.99 10.58 16.46
CA ALA A 69 -19.51 10.37 17.84
C ALA A 69 -19.05 11.67 18.55
N GLY A 70 -19.75 12.78 18.32
CA GLY A 70 -19.43 14.09 18.91
C GLY A 70 -18.28 14.85 18.23
N ARG A 71 -17.78 14.37 17.09
CA ARG A 71 -16.76 15.04 16.28
C ARG A 71 -17.35 15.59 14.99
N THR A 72 -16.89 16.77 14.59
CA THR A 72 -17.21 17.35 13.28
C THR A 72 -16.32 16.72 12.22
N VAL A 73 -16.94 15.94 11.34
CA VAL A 73 -16.33 15.27 10.19
C VAL A 73 -16.44 16.20 8.99
N THR A 74 -15.32 16.44 8.31
CA THR A 74 -15.28 17.28 7.10
C THR A 74 -14.70 16.53 5.90
N LYS A 75 -14.16 15.33 6.12
CA LYS A 75 -13.45 14.56 5.10
C LYS A 75 -13.79 13.08 5.22
N LEU A 76 -14.05 12.44 4.09
CA LEU A 76 -14.19 11.00 3.97
C LEU A 76 -13.01 10.44 3.17
N GLU A 77 -12.25 9.53 3.76
CA GLU A 77 -11.30 8.67 3.05
C GLU A 77 -12.06 7.44 2.57
N VAL A 78 -12.29 7.36 1.26
CA VAL A 78 -13.10 6.31 0.62
C VAL A 78 -12.20 5.33 -0.12
N THR A 79 -12.55 4.06 -0.04
CA THR A 79 -11.91 3.00 -0.83
C THR A 79 -12.94 2.42 -1.77
N PHE A 80 -12.61 2.39 -3.05
CA PHE A 80 -13.42 1.83 -4.11
C PHE A 80 -12.79 0.54 -4.64
N ASP A 81 -13.62 -0.43 -4.99
CA ASP A 81 -13.23 -1.44 -5.97
C ASP A 81 -13.77 -1.00 -7.33
N PHE A 82 -12.92 -1.02 -8.37
CA PHE A 82 -13.28 -0.68 -9.74
C PHE A 82 -13.01 -1.85 -10.68
N ASP A 83 -14.05 -2.39 -11.29
CA ASP A 83 -13.95 -3.46 -12.28
C ASP A 83 -13.64 -2.83 -13.65
N CYS A 84 -12.40 -3.05 -14.11
CA CYS A 84 -11.92 -2.52 -15.38
C CYS A 84 -12.65 -3.07 -16.62
N LYS A 85 -13.26 -4.25 -16.51
CA LYS A 85 -13.98 -4.89 -17.63
C LYS A 85 -15.38 -4.31 -17.77
N THR A 86 -16.12 -4.24 -16.67
CA THR A 86 -17.52 -3.74 -16.67
C THR A 86 -17.61 -2.23 -16.49
N GLN A 87 -16.50 -1.59 -16.10
CA GLN A 87 -16.42 -0.17 -15.75
C GLN A 87 -17.40 0.21 -14.64
N GLN A 88 -17.65 -0.72 -13.73
CA GLN A 88 -18.46 -0.49 -12.55
C GLN A 88 -17.57 -0.33 -11.33
N LEU A 89 -18.05 0.43 -10.36
CA LEU A 89 -17.39 0.63 -9.08
C LEU A 89 -18.32 0.28 -7.93
N ARG A 90 -17.72 0.00 -6.77
CA ARG A 90 -18.43 -0.07 -5.50
C ARG A 90 -17.58 0.54 -4.41
N THR A 91 -18.22 1.17 -3.44
CA THR A 91 -17.57 1.57 -2.20
C THR A 91 -17.36 0.33 -1.33
N VAL A 92 -16.16 0.13 -0.80
CA VAL A 92 -15.89 -0.98 0.13
C VAL A 92 -15.59 -0.52 1.54
N ARG A 93 -15.05 0.68 1.69
CA ARG A 93 -14.71 1.26 2.98
C ARG A 93 -14.83 2.78 2.92
N THR A 94 -15.35 3.35 4.00
CA THR A 94 -15.35 4.79 4.23
C THR A 94 -14.81 5.05 5.62
N THR A 95 -13.76 5.86 5.71
CA THR A 95 -13.16 6.32 6.96
C THR A 95 -13.44 7.82 7.12
N ARG A 96 -14.10 8.19 8.21
CA ARG A 96 -14.47 9.57 8.53
C ARG A 96 -13.32 10.26 9.26
N ARG A 97 -12.99 11.47 8.83
CA ARG A 97 -11.94 12.31 9.40
C ARG A 97 -12.44 13.71 9.73
N THR A 98 -11.91 14.28 10.79
CA THR A 98 -12.07 15.71 11.09
C THR A 98 -11.23 16.56 10.11
N TRP A 99 -11.37 17.88 10.21
CA TRP A 99 -10.57 18.82 9.41
C TRP A 99 -9.06 18.73 9.70
N THR A 100 -8.68 18.36 10.94
CA THR A 100 -7.28 18.10 11.33
C THR A 100 -6.78 16.72 10.92
N GLY A 101 -7.63 15.90 10.29
CA GLY A 101 -7.30 14.52 9.91
C GLY A 101 -7.46 13.49 11.03
N GLU A 102 -8.03 13.87 12.19
CA GLU A 102 -8.31 12.93 13.27
C GLU A 102 -9.35 11.90 12.85
N TYR A 103 -9.15 10.66 13.28
CA TYR A 103 -10.07 9.57 13.00
C TYR A 103 -11.38 9.73 13.79
N ALA A 104 -12.51 9.67 13.08
CA ALA A 104 -13.85 9.70 13.68
C ALA A 104 -14.58 8.34 13.60
N GLY A 105 -14.30 7.53 12.58
CA GLY A 105 -14.94 6.22 12.42
C GLY A 105 -14.61 5.55 11.08
N THR A 106 -14.89 4.25 10.97
CA THR A 106 -14.83 3.50 9.71
C THR A 106 -16.12 2.70 9.54
N THR A 107 -16.64 2.71 8.33
CA THR A 107 -17.72 1.82 7.88
C THR A 107 -17.24 0.99 6.70
N PHE A 108 -17.63 -0.29 6.68
CA PHE A 108 -17.39 -1.18 5.56
C PHE A 108 -18.68 -1.35 4.79
N SER A 109 -18.61 -1.25 3.47
CA SER A 109 -19.78 -1.35 2.61
C SER A 109 -19.74 -2.65 1.80
N ARG A 110 -20.93 -3.18 1.55
CA ARG A 110 -21.20 -4.28 0.61
C ARG A 110 -22.16 -3.83 -0.47
N GLU A 111 -22.11 -2.54 -0.81
CA GLU A 111 -22.89 -1.96 -1.90
C GLU A 111 -22.77 -2.78 -3.18
N ALA A 112 -23.86 -2.79 -3.93
CA ALA A 112 -23.86 -3.35 -5.27
C ALA A 112 -22.93 -2.53 -6.17
N TRP A 113 -22.39 -3.19 -7.19
CA TRP A 113 -21.68 -2.52 -8.26
C TRP A 113 -22.59 -1.52 -8.97
N ARG A 114 -22.07 -0.32 -9.20
CA ARG A 114 -22.78 0.77 -9.88
C ARG A 114 -21.87 1.41 -10.94
N PRO A 115 -22.42 2.08 -11.96
CA PRO A 115 -21.61 2.97 -12.78
C PRO A 115 -21.03 4.13 -11.93
N PRO A 116 -19.87 4.68 -12.32
CA PRO A 116 -19.40 5.96 -11.81
C PRO A 116 -20.46 7.06 -12.00
N ALA A 117 -20.53 7.97 -11.04
CA ALA A 117 -21.58 8.98 -10.97
C ALA A 117 -21.37 10.13 -11.96
N MET A 118 -20.11 10.34 -12.40
CA MET A 118 -19.75 11.43 -13.30
C MET A 118 -18.70 11.01 -14.34
N ASN A 119 -18.71 11.65 -15.51
CA ASN A 119 -17.76 11.36 -16.59
C ASN A 119 -16.29 11.53 -16.17
N ALA A 120 -15.98 12.52 -15.33
CA ALA A 120 -14.63 12.73 -14.82
C ALA A 120 -14.13 11.54 -13.98
N GLU A 121 -15.00 10.94 -13.17
CA GLU A 121 -14.71 9.74 -12.38
C GLU A 121 -14.45 8.54 -13.30
N VAL A 122 -15.25 8.36 -14.36
CA VAL A 122 -15.00 7.32 -15.39
C VAL A 122 -13.63 7.49 -16.03
N GLN A 123 -13.29 8.72 -16.45
CA GLN A 123 -12.02 9.01 -17.12
C GLN A 123 -10.82 8.74 -16.20
N ALA A 124 -10.90 9.18 -14.95
CA ALA A 124 -9.86 8.93 -13.96
C ALA A 124 -9.72 7.43 -13.66
N LEU A 125 -10.81 6.73 -13.35
CA LEU A 125 -10.77 5.31 -13.04
C LEU A 125 -10.29 4.44 -14.21
N ARG A 126 -10.50 4.86 -15.47
CA ARG A 126 -9.90 4.16 -16.62
C ARG A 126 -8.37 4.19 -16.62
N LEU A 127 -7.75 5.23 -16.05
CA LEU A 127 -6.30 5.32 -15.96
C LEU A 127 -5.73 4.32 -14.95
N VAL A 128 -6.50 3.96 -13.90
CA VAL A 128 -6.07 2.93 -12.93
C VAL A 128 -6.10 1.51 -13.49
N CYS A 129 -6.77 1.31 -14.64
CA CYS A 129 -6.82 0.02 -15.31
C CYS A 129 -5.58 -0.29 -16.16
N PHE A 130 -4.68 0.67 -16.33
CA PHE A 130 -3.41 0.46 -17.01
C PHE A 130 -2.36 -0.08 -16.02
N VAL A 131 -1.80 -1.23 -16.39
CA VAL A 131 -0.72 -1.92 -15.66
C VAL A 131 0.46 -0.96 -15.44
N PRO A 132 1.07 -0.90 -14.24
CA PRO A 132 2.29 -0.13 -14.05
C PRO A 132 3.36 -0.62 -15.03
N ALA A 133 4.14 0.33 -15.56
CA ALA A 133 5.35 0.01 -16.31
C ALA A 133 6.14 -1.07 -15.55
N PRO A 134 6.73 -2.07 -16.24
CA PRO A 134 7.55 -3.06 -15.58
C PRO A 134 8.57 -2.31 -14.72
N SER A 135 8.57 -2.58 -13.42
CA SER A 135 9.56 -2.01 -12.53
C SER A 135 10.93 -2.29 -13.16
N GLN A 136 11.80 -1.29 -13.29
CA GLN A 136 13.15 -1.49 -13.83
C GLN A 136 14.02 -2.42 -12.94
N SER A 137 13.42 -3.02 -11.90
CA SER A 137 14.06 -3.93 -10.95
C SER A 137 13.76 -5.41 -11.22
N GLU A 138 12.90 -5.77 -12.19
CA GLU A 138 12.84 -7.16 -12.63
C GLU A 138 13.92 -7.43 -13.68
N ALA A 139 15.09 -7.85 -13.19
CA ALA A 139 16.11 -8.46 -14.02
C ALA A 139 15.47 -9.56 -14.90
N PRO A 140 15.79 -9.61 -16.20
CA PRO A 140 15.14 -10.53 -17.14
C PRO A 140 15.24 -11.97 -16.63
N ALA A 141 14.16 -12.74 -16.77
CA ALA A 141 14.04 -14.12 -16.29
C ALA A 141 15.17 -15.06 -16.78
N LEU A 142 15.88 -14.68 -17.84
CA LEU A 142 17.11 -15.32 -18.31
C LEU A 142 18.25 -15.35 -17.27
N ALA A 143 18.31 -14.38 -16.34
CA ALA A 143 19.27 -14.39 -15.23
C ALA A 143 18.85 -15.36 -14.10
N ARG A 144 17.55 -15.57 -13.88
CA ARG A 144 17.03 -16.55 -12.89
C ARG A 144 17.24 -17.99 -13.38
N ALA A 145 17.13 -18.24 -14.69
CA ALA A 145 17.36 -19.56 -15.27
C ALA A 145 18.83 -20.04 -15.16
N ASN A 146 19.77 -19.09 -15.11
CA ASN A 146 21.22 -19.36 -15.05
C ASN A 146 21.84 -19.15 -13.66
N ALA A 147 21.03 -18.85 -12.64
CA ALA A 147 21.53 -18.78 -11.27
C ALA A 147 21.93 -20.19 -10.80
N PRO A 148 23.17 -20.41 -10.33
CA PRO A 148 23.60 -21.72 -9.85
C PRO A 148 22.70 -22.15 -8.68
N ARG A 149 22.02 -23.29 -8.82
CA ARG A 149 21.26 -23.92 -7.73
C ARG A 149 22.22 -24.17 -6.55
N ARG A 150 22.08 -23.41 -5.47
CA ARG A 150 22.61 -23.83 -4.16
C ARG A 150 21.85 -25.10 -3.76
N ARG A 151 22.52 -26.25 -3.84
CA ARG A 151 22.08 -27.46 -3.14
C ARG A 151 22.08 -27.12 -1.64
N SER A 152 20.89 -26.97 -1.07
CA SER A 152 20.72 -27.11 0.37
C SER A 152 20.81 -28.60 0.65
N GLU A 153 22.01 -29.08 0.96
CA GLU A 153 22.14 -30.39 1.59
C GLU A 153 21.51 -30.30 2.98
N SER A 154 20.46 -31.09 3.19
CA SER A 154 19.86 -31.27 4.50
C SER A 154 20.91 -31.90 5.41
N GLN A 155 21.56 -31.11 6.26
CA GLN A 155 22.33 -31.65 7.37
C GLN A 155 21.34 -32.28 8.35
N VAL A 156 21.16 -33.59 8.24
CA VAL A 156 20.44 -34.40 9.24
C VAL A 156 21.32 -34.42 10.50
N ILE A 157 20.94 -33.63 11.50
CA ILE A 157 21.51 -33.73 12.85
C ILE A 157 20.95 -35.03 13.45
N VAL A 158 21.77 -36.09 13.45
CA VAL A 158 21.43 -37.35 14.12
C VAL A 158 21.59 -37.14 15.63
N MET A 159 20.47 -37.07 16.36
CA MET A 159 20.50 -37.16 17.83
C MET A 159 20.92 -38.58 18.26
N PRO A 160 21.95 -38.74 19.11
CA PRO A 160 22.22 -40.04 19.71
C PRO A 160 21.12 -40.41 20.73
N LYS A 161 20.62 -41.64 20.62
CA LYS A 161 19.65 -42.24 21.55
C LYS A 161 20.29 -42.41 22.93
N ASN A 162 19.66 -41.83 23.95
CA ASN A 162 19.98 -42.06 25.36
C ASN A 162 19.90 -43.55 25.71
N ILE A 163 21.02 -44.12 26.16
CA ILE A 163 21.06 -45.42 26.82
C ILE A 163 20.74 -45.18 28.30
N LEU A 164 19.62 -45.72 28.77
CA LEU A 164 19.28 -45.78 30.19
C LEU A 164 20.23 -46.75 30.91
N PRO A 165 20.73 -46.43 32.11
CA PRO A 165 21.56 -47.35 32.87
C PRO A 165 20.70 -48.50 33.41
N ARG A 166 21.09 -49.74 33.12
CA ARG A 166 20.68 -50.91 33.91
C ARG A 166 21.71 -51.15 35.02
N ARG A 167 21.19 -51.54 36.18
CA ARG A 167 21.85 -51.76 37.48
C ARG A 167 23.20 -52.46 37.41
#